data_AF-A0A1U6HK14-F1
#
_entry.id   AF-A0A1U6HK14-F1
#
_cell.length_a   1.000
_cell.length_b   1.000
_cell.length_c   1.000
_cell.angle_alpha   90.00
_cell.angle_beta   90.00
_cell.angle_gamma   90.00
#
_symmetry.space_group_name_H-M   'P 1'
#
loop_
_entity.id
_entity.type
_entity.pdbx_description
1 polymer ?
#
loop_
_entity_poly.entity_id
_entity_poly.type
_entity_poly.pdbx_seq_one_letter_code
_entity_poly.pdbx_strand_id
1 'polypeptide(L)'
;MKGFTASILLVPLLLTGCVVPYGGADAVTTATASVDGYARLDEAGIAQIRASKSARLDMTSGQLTKESVGLENGTSQAPDVKINDGTMILDIEGPHGSISATTDRLRLNGMNNRSEFSEVTYFLTAGSLEDFTALIRGGVDRYGIPRDSAEDWIESTSSQPEDKSDFALAPGTSTGLQVQYDLRYDGEKDVQVIVVHVSPA
;
A
#
# COMPACT_ATOMS: atom_id res chain seq x y z
N MET A 1 24.88 -92.71 -5.72
CA MET A 1 25.71 -91.93 -6.66
C MET A 1 25.05 -90.56 -6.83
N LYS A 2 25.82 -89.47 -6.65
CA LYS A 2 25.67 -88.08 -7.16
C LYS A 2 24.22 -87.54 -7.31
N GLY A 3 23.79 -86.45 -6.71
CA GLY A 3 24.46 -85.26 -6.19
C GLY A 3 23.54 -84.05 -6.40
N PHE A 4 23.99 -82.89 -5.89
CA PHE A 4 23.51 -81.53 -6.13
C PHE A 4 22.34 -80.96 -5.31
N THR A 5 22.77 -80.21 -4.30
CA THR A 5 22.18 -79.07 -3.62
C THR A 5 21.57 -78.03 -4.58
N ALA A 6 20.38 -77.52 -4.26
CA ALA A 6 19.87 -76.25 -4.75
C ALA A 6 19.09 -75.56 -3.62
N SER A 7 19.76 -74.64 -2.92
CA SER A 7 19.13 -73.54 -2.21
C SER A 7 18.61 -72.53 -3.25
N ILE A 8 17.46 -71.87 -3.03
CA ILE A 8 17.33 -70.40 -2.97
C ILE A 8 15.88 -69.87 -3.08
N LEU A 9 15.62 -68.93 -2.16
CA LEU A 9 14.66 -67.82 -2.09
C LEU A 9 13.13 -68.06 -2.06
N LEU A 10 12.61 -67.94 -0.83
CA LEU A 10 11.30 -67.37 -0.53
C LEU A 10 11.35 -65.85 -0.83
N VAL A 11 10.47 -65.35 -1.70
CA VAL A 11 10.23 -63.91 -1.89
C VAL A 11 8.92 -63.54 -1.18
N PRO A 12 8.94 -62.74 -0.10
CA PRO A 12 7.72 -62.10 0.37
C PRO A 12 7.36 -60.92 -0.53
N LEU A 13 6.18 -60.96 -1.16
CA LEU A 13 5.56 -59.79 -1.76
C LEU A 13 5.26 -58.76 -0.66
N LEU A 14 6.08 -57.72 -0.55
CA LEU A 14 5.72 -56.50 0.16
C LEU A 14 4.82 -55.67 -0.76
N LEU A 15 3.51 -55.74 -0.51
CA LEU A 15 2.54 -54.79 -1.03
C LEU A 15 2.81 -53.42 -0.38
N THR A 16 3.60 -52.57 -1.04
CA THR A 16 3.63 -51.14 -0.75
C THR A 16 2.33 -50.53 -1.24
N GLY A 17 1.31 -50.51 -0.37
CA GLY A 17 0.16 -49.64 -0.55
C GLY A 17 0.61 -48.20 -0.43
N CYS A 18 0.59 -47.46 -1.54
CA CYS A 18 0.66 -46.00 -1.50
C CYS A 18 -0.58 -45.50 -0.75
N VAL A 19 -0.39 -45.13 0.51
CA VAL A 19 -1.36 -44.32 1.23
C VAL A 19 -1.33 -42.96 0.55
N VAL A 20 -2.33 -42.68 -0.29
CA VAL A 20 -2.61 -41.33 -0.77
C VAL A 20 -3.12 -40.56 0.44
N PRO A 21 -2.41 -39.54 0.94
CA PRO A 21 -3.00 -38.67 1.94
C PRO A 21 -4.12 -37.91 1.24
N TYR A 22 -5.35 -38.27 1.59
CA TYR A 22 -6.51 -37.40 1.48
C TYR A 22 -6.29 -36.24 2.46
N GLY A 23 -5.44 -35.31 2.06
CA GLY A 23 -5.24 -34.03 2.70
C GLY A 23 -6.14 -33.04 1.97
N GLY A 24 -7.11 -32.48 2.69
CA GLY A 24 -7.91 -31.37 2.21
C GLY A 24 -6.97 -30.28 1.68
N ALA A 25 -7.14 -29.94 0.42
CA ALA A 25 -6.68 -28.66 -0.07
C ALA A 25 -7.60 -27.60 0.54
N ASP A 26 -7.35 -27.26 1.80
CA ASP A 26 -7.44 -25.85 2.16
C ASP A 26 -6.56 -25.14 1.13
N ALA A 27 -7.19 -24.34 0.28
CA ALA A 27 -6.49 -23.45 -0.62
C ALA A 27 -5.68 -22.51 0.28
N VAL A 28 -4.46 -22.92 0.61
CA VAL A 28 -3.42 -22.03 1.11
C VAL A 28 -3.25 -21.04 -0.01
N THR A 29 -3.90 -19.89 0.16
CA THR A 29 -3.72 -18.73 -0.70
C THR A 29 -2.29 -18.32 -0.45
N THR A 30 -1.37 -18.84 -1.26
CA THR A 30 0.05 -18.48 -1.21
C THR A 30 0.10 -16.96 -1.33
N ALA A 31 0.63 -16.31 -0.30
CA ALA A 31 0.76 -14.87 -0.26
C ALA A 31 1.51 -14.38 -1.50
N THR A 32 0.82 -13.65 -2.38
CA THR A 32 1.40 -12.98 -3.56
C THR A 32 1.89 -11.58 -3.20
N ALA A 33 2.61 -11.46 -2.07
CA ALA A 33 3.54 -10.35 -1.98
C ALA A 33 4.57 -10.59 -3.09
N SER A 34 5.03 -9.54 -3.78
CA SER A 34 6.23 -9.72 -4.60
C SER A 34 7.33 -10.33 -3.73
N VAL A 35 8.22 -11.12 -4.33
CA VAL A 35 9.30 -11.85 -3.62
C VAL A 35 10.12 -10.90 -2.71
N ASP A 36 10.11 -9.61 -3.04
CA ASP A 36 10.87 -8.54 -2.37
C ASP A 36 10.07 -7.77 -1.29
N GLY A 37 8.83 -8.19 -0.98
CA GLY A 37 8.01 -7.61 0.09
C GLY A 37 7.18 -6.38 -0.31
N TYR A 38 7.19 -5.99 -1.60
CA TYR A 38 6.35 -4.92 -2.13
C TYR A 38 4.97 -5.41 -2.55
N ALA A 39 4.00 -4.51 -2.47
CA ALA A 39 2.62 -4.76 -2.78
C ALA A 39 2.40 -4.88 -4.30
N ARG A 40 1.61 -5.88 -4.68
CA ARG A 40 1.02 -5.97 -6.02
C ARG A 40 -0.35 -5.27 -6.00
N LEU A 41 -0.74 -4.70 -7.14
CA LEU A 41 -2.00 -4.00 -7.34
C LEU A 41 -2.86 -4.64 -8.45
N ASP A 42 -2.52 -5.87 -8.84
CA ASP A 42 -3.45 -6.79 -9.49
C ASP A 42 -4.54 -7.26 -8.49
N GLU A 43 -5.55 -7.98 -8.99
CA GLU A 43 -6.70 -8.41 -8.18
C GLU A 43 -6.28 -9.21 -6.92
N ALA A 44 -5.31 -10.11 -7.08
CA ALA A 44 -4.79 -10.94 -5.98
C ALA A 44 -4.01 -10.09 -4.96
N GLY A 45 -3.17 -9.18 -5.43
CA GLY A 45 -2.43 -8.24 -4.58
C GLY A 45 -3.35 -7.33 -3.77
N ILE A 46 -4.40 -6.77 -4.39
CA ILE A 46 -5.41 -5.96 -3.70
C ILE A 46 -6.13 -6.77 -2.62
N ALA A 47 -6.49 -8.02 -2.91
CA ALA A 47 -7.10 -8.90 -1.91
C ALA A 47 -6.17 -9.14 -0.71
N GLN A 48 -4.87 -9.31 -0.96
CA GLN A 48 -3.88 -9.46 0.09
C GLN A 48 -3.67 -8.19 0.92
N ILE A 49 -3.63 -7.01 0.30
CA ILE A 49 -3.54 -5.74 1.04
C ILE A 49 -4.75 -5.60 1.98
N ARG A 50 -5.95 -5.94 1.50
CA ARG A 50 -7.17 -5.91 2.33
C ARG A 50 -7.11 -6.91 3.49
N ALA A 51 -6.59 -8.11 3.27
CA ALA A 51 -6.47 -9.14 4.29
C ALA A 51 -5.39 -8.81 5.34
N SER A 52 -4.24 -8.31 4.90
CA SER A 52 -3.10 -7.99 5.76
C SER A 52 -3.16 -6.61 6.41
N LYS A 53 -3.99 -5.71 5.85
CA LYS A 53 -4.03 -4.28 6.22
C LYS A 53 -2.65 -3.62 6.12
N SER A 54 -1.87 -3.98 5.11
CA SER A 54 -0.55 -3.41 4.86
C SER A 54 -0.24 -3.32 3.36
N ALA A 55 0.37 -2.22 2.94
CA ALA A 55 0.90 -2.02 1.60
C ALA A 55 2.25 -1.31 1.66
N ARG A 56 3.24 -1.85 0.95
CA ARG A 56 4.55 -1.21 0.75
C ARG A 56 4.78 -1.00 -0.74
N LEU A 57 5.05 0.22 -1.16
CA LEU A 57 5.29 0.59 -2.56
C LEU A 57 6.75 0.99 -2.76
N ASP A 58 7.37 0.46 -3.82
CA ASP A 58 8.71 0.85 -4.23
C ASP A 58 8.63 2.03 -5.21
N MET A 59 9.09 3.19 -4.76
CA MET A 59 9.29 4.39 -5.57
C MET A 59 10.74 4.90 -5.43
N THR A 60 11.69 4.01 -5.10
CA THR A 60 13.09 4.39 -4.86
C THR A 60 13.78 4.95 -6.10
N SER A 61 13.27 4.61 -7.30
CA SER A 61 13.67 5.19 -8.59
C SER A 61 13.09 6.59 -8.87
N GLY A 62 12.17 7.06 -8.01
CA GLY A 62 11.38 8.28 -8.19
C GLY A 62 10.05 8.06 -8.91
N GLN A 63 9.77 6.84 -9.37
CA GLN A 63 8.55 6.49 -10.12
C GLN A 63 7.96 5.17 -9.65
N LEU A 64 6.66 4.99 -9.84
CA LEU A 64 5.95 3.72 -9.61
C LEU A 64 5.50 3.17 -10.97
N THR A 65 6.13 2.08 -11.40
CA THR A 65 5.81 1.45 -12.69
C THR A 65 4.62 0.52 -12.54
N LYS A 66 3.79 0.38 -13.59
CA LYS A 66 2.69 -0.59 -13.63
C LYS A 66 3.20 -2.02 -13.46
N GLU A 67 4.30 -2.33 -14.13
CA GLU A 67 4.94 -3.64 -14.05
C GLU A 67 5.40 -3.99 -12.62
N SER A 68 5.97 -3.04 -11.88
CA SER A 68 6.47 -3.25 -10.51
C SER A 68 5.36 -3.68 -9.55
N VAL A 69 4.12 -3.25 -9.82
CA VAL A 69 2.93 -3.62 -9.04
C VAL A 69 2.11 -4.73 -9.71
N GLY A 70 2.66 -5.43 -10.70
CA GLY A 70 2.03 -6.58 -11.32
C GLY A 70 0.98 -6.28 -12.40
N LEU A 71 0.94 -5.04 -12.90
CA LEU A 71 0.05 -4.65 -13.99
C LEU A 71 0.78 -4.60 -15.33
N GLU A 72 0.01 -4.75 -16.40
CA GLU A 72 0.53 -4.69 -17.76
C GLU A 72 0.93 -3.26 -18.15
N ASN A 73 2.10 -3.10 -18.77
CA ASN A 73 2.55 -1.78 -19.21
C ASN A 73 1.56 -1.17 -20.21
N GLY A 74 1.23 0.11 -20.00
CA GLY A 74 0.25 0.83 -20.83
C GLY A 74 -1.21 0.53 -20.52
N THR A 75 -1.53 -0.31 -19.53
CA THR A 75 -2.91 -0.50 -19.06
C THR A 75 -3.50 0.81 -18.54
N SER A 76 -4.78 1.07 -18.77
CA SER A 76 -5.48 2.23 -18.19
C SER A 76 -6.04 1.97 -16.79
N GLN A 77 -5.76 0.80 -16.21
CA GLN A 77 -6.20 0.44 -14.86
C GLN A 77 -5.69 1.46 -13.84
N ALA A 78 -6.61 1.88 -12.96
CA ALA A 78 -6.35 2.77 -11.84
C ALA A 78 -6.76 2.05 -10.55
N PRO A 79 -5.87 1.22 -9.97
CA PRO A 79 -6.14 0.50 -8.75
C PRO A 79 -6.67 1.40 -7.63
N ASP A 80 -7.70 0.92 -6.93
CA ASP A 80 -8.31 1.57 -5.77
C ASP A 80 -8.51 0.52 -4.68
N VAL A 81 -7.78 0.70 -3.59
CA VAL A 81 -7.81 -0.16 -2.42
C VAL A 81 -8.52 0.58 -1.31
N LYS A 82 -9.68 0.06 -0.91
CA LYS A 82 -10.42 0.52 0.26
C LYS A 82 -10.48 -0.60 1.31
N ILE A 83 -10.13 -0.24 2.55
CA ILE A 83 -10.31 -1.06 3.74
C ILE A 83 -11.67 -0.70 4.34
N ASN A 84 -12.62 -1.64 4.36
CA ASN A 84 -13.97 -1.38 4.87
C ASN A 84 -14.04 -1.40 6.40
N ASP A 85 -13.08 -2.05 7.05
CA ASP A 85 -13.03 -2.23 8.50
C ASP A 85 -11.64 -1.82 9.03
N GLY A 86 -11.55 -0.59 9.52
CA GLY A 86 -10.32 0.00 10.02
C GLY A 86 -9.42 0.57 8.92
N THR A 87 -8.12 0.58 9.19
CA THR A 87 -7.10 1.20 8.34
C THR A 87 -6.02 0.19 7.96
N MET A 88 -5.25 0.53 6.93
CA MET A 88 -4.00 -0.14 6.59
C MET A 88 -2.79 0.75 6.91
N ILE A 89 -1.66 0.10 7.16
CA ILE A 89 -0.36 0.73 7.16
C ILE A 89 0.14 0.82 5.73
N LEU A 90 0.36 2.04 5.25
CA LEU A 90 0.94 2.35 3.96
C LEU A 90 2.38 2.83 4.17
N ASP A 91 3.31 2.25 3.42
CA ASP A 91 4.69 2.71 3.33
C ASP A 91 5.07 2.88 1.86
N ILE A 92 5.65 4.02 1.50
CA ILE A 92 6.12 4.32 0.14
C ILE A 92 7.60 4.68 0.27
N GLU A 93 8.47 3.86 -0.31
CA GLU A 93 9.90 4.12 -0.28
C GLU A 93 10.27 5.05 -1.43
N GLY A 94 10.65 6.28 -1.10
CA GLY A 94 11.14 7.26 -2.06
C GLY A 94 12.67 7.26 -2.20
N PRO A 95 13.22 8.03 -3.14
CA PRO A 95 14.67 8.08 -3.40
C PRO A 95 15.52 8.48 -2.19
N HIS A 96 15.01 9.36 -1.33
CA HIS A 96 15.76 9.96 -0.21
C HIS A 96 15.12 9.72 1.16
N GLY A 97 14.05 8.92 1.22
CA GLY A 97 13.34 8.62 2.46
C GLY A 97 11.98 7.97 2.19
N SER A 98 11.31 7.51 3.24
CA SER A 98 9.98 6.90 3.13
C SER A 98 8.86 7.86 3.48
N ILE A 99 7.68 7.57 2.94
CA ILE A 99 6.40 8.20 3.28
C ILE A 99 5.57 7.10 3.95
N SER A 100 5.27 7.26 5.23
CA SER A 100 4.48 6.28 5.98
C SER A 100 3.17 6.92 6.47
N ALA A 101 2.08 6.17 6.36
CA ALA A 101 0.74 6.62 6.73
C ALA A 101 -0.12 5.49 7.27
N THR A 102 -1.14 5.86 8.05
CA THR A 102 -2.27 4.98 8.37
C THR A 102 -3.48 5.53 7.62
N THR A 103 -4.04 4.75 6.70
CA THR A 103 -5.12 5.20 5.78
C THR A 103 -6.13 4.08 5.59
N ASP A 104 -7.40 4.41 5.33
CA ASP A 104 -8.41 3.43 4.92
C ASP A 104 -8.47 3.25 3.40
N ARG A 105 -7.83 4.14 2.63
CA ARG A 105 -7.88 4.13 1.18
C ARG A 105 -6.56 4.53 0.51
N LEU A 106 -6.24 3.82 -0.56
CA LEU A 106 -5.12 4.07 -1.47
C LEU A 106 -5.65 4.02 -2.89
N ARG A 107 -5.36 5.05 -3.67
CA ARG A 107 -5.76 5.16 -5.07
C ARG A 107 -4.55 5.47 -5.93
N LEU A 108 -4.47 4.81 -7.07
CA LEU A 108 -3.41 5.03 -8.04
C LEU A 108 -4.01 5.77 -9.23
N ASN A 109 -3.49 6.95 -9.52
CA ASN A 109 -3.89 7.72 -10.68
C ASN A 109 -2.99 7.33 -11.86
N GLY A 110 -3.56 6.51 -12.75
CA GLY A 110 -2.87 5.91 -13.88
C GLY A 110 -3.76 5.70 -15.11
N MET A 111 -4.87 6.44 -15.23
CA MET A 111 -5.76 6.44 -16.40
C MET A 111 -5.09 7.10 -17.62
N ASN A 112 -3.89 6.63 -17.95
CA ASN A 112 -3.07 6.99 -19.07
C ASN A 112 -2.42 5.69 -19.60
N ASN A 113 -1.91 5.71 -20.83
CA ASN A 113 -1.28 4.53 -21.43
C ASN A 113 0.26 4.53 -21.23
N ARG A 114 0.77 5.23 -20.21
CA ARG A 114 2.21 5.23 -19.88
C ARG A 114 2.57 3.97 -19.11
N SER A 115 3.86 3.67 -18.99
CA SER A 115 4.35 2.60 -18.11
C SER A 115 4.20 2.94 -16.62
N GLU A 116 4.17 4.24 -16.30
CA GLU A 116 4.18 4.74 -14.92
C GLU A 116 2.82 5.26 -14.45
N PHE A 117 2.57 5.18 -13.15
CA PHE A 117 1.54 5.98 -12.50
C PHE A 117 1.97 7.44 -12.42
N SER A 118 1.02 8.37 -12.55
CA SER A 118 1.31 9.79 -12.36
C SER A 118 1.30 10.18 -10.88
N GLU A 119 0.53 9.46 -10.06
CA GLU A 119 0.33 9.83 -8.66
C GLU A 119 -0.22 8.65 -7.84
N VAL A 120 0.24 8.58 -6.59
CA VAL A 120 -0.33 7.77 -5.51
C VAL A 120 -1.11 8.71 -4.60
N THR A 121 -2.38 8.42 -4.36
CA THR A 121 -3.26 9.19 -3.47
C THR A 121 -3.67 8.36 -2.26
N TYR A 122 -3.57 8.92 -1.06
CA TYR A 122 -4.14 8.32 0.15
C TYR A 122 -4.80 9.38 1.04
N PHE A 123 -5.52 8.94 2.07
CA PHE A 123 -6.37 9.81 2.88
C PHE A 123 -5.96 9.72 4.35
N LEU A 124 -5.70 10.86 4.96
CA LEU A 124 -5.54 10.97 6.40
C LEU A 124 -6.82 11.54 6.99
N THR A 125 -7.20 11.03 8.16
CA THR A 125 -8.38 11.50 8.88
C THR A 125 -8.00 11.98 10.27
N ALA A 126 -8.72 12.99 10.75
CA ALA A 126 -8.58 13.52 12.10
C ALA A 126 -9.96 13.74 12.73
N GLY A 127 -10.10 13.42 14.01
CA GLY A 127 -11.35 13.61 14.76
C GLY A 127 -11.49 14.98 15.41
N SER A 128 -10.48 15.85 15.26
CA SER A 128 -10.44 17.17 15.86
C SER A 128 -9.55 18.12 15.03
N LEU A 129 -9.72 19.42 15.20
CA LEU A 129 -8.81 20.42 14.62
C LEU A 129 -7.39 20.24 15.14
N GLU A 130 -7.21 19.91 16.43
CA GLU A 130 -5.88 19.66 17.01
C GLU A 130 -5.15 18.53 16.27
N ASP A 131 -5.80 17.36 16.13
CA ASP A 131 -5.25 16.22 15.40
C ASP A 131 -4.97 16.58 13.93
N PHE A 132 -5.87 17.34 13.31
CA PHE A 132 -5.72 17.78 11.92
C PHE A 132 -4.48 18.65 11.73
N THR A 133 -4.27 19.64 12.60
CA THR A 133 -3.08 20.49 12.57
C THR A 133 -1.79 19.72 12.89
N ALA A 134 -1.87 18.70 13.74
CA ALA A 134 -0.74 17.82 14.03
C ALA A 134 -0.33 17.00 12.79
N LEU A 135 -1.30 16.52 12.00
CA LEU A 135 -1.02 15.85 10.72
C LEU A 135 -0.34 16.79 9.72
N ILE A 136 -0.81 18.04 9.61
CA ILE A 136 -0.23 19.07 8.73
C ILE A 136 1.22 19.33 9.12
N ARG A 137 1.48 19.63 10.40
CA ARG A 137 2.84 19.89 10.91
C ARG A 137 3.75 18.68 10.76
N GLY A 138 3.23 17.47 10.93
CA GLY A 138 3.96 16.25 10.62
C GLY A 138 4.36 16.13 9.15
N GLY A 139 3.55 16.64 8.22
CA GLY A 139 3.89 16.75 6.79
C GLY A 139 4.98 17.79 6.52
N VAL A 140 4.93 18.94 7.20
CA VAL A 140 5.99 19.97 7.16
C VAL A 140 7.32 19.38 7.59
N ASP A 141 7.36 18.72 8.75
CA ASP A 141 8.60 18.23 9.33
C ASP A 141 9.18 17.02 8.57
N ARG A 142 8.33 16.10 8.11
CA ARG A 142 8.80 14.86 7.45
C ARG A 142 9.03 15.01 5.96
N TYR A 143 8.18 15.76 5.27
CA TYR A 143 8.15 15.80 3.80
C TYR A 143 8.63 17.13 3.22
N GLY A 144 8.92 18.12 4.08
CA GLY A 144 9.42 19.43 3.67
C GLY A 144 8.35 20.31 3.05
N ILE A 145 7.08 20.10 3.42
CA ILE A 145 5.99 21.02 3.04
C ILE A 145 6.31 22.41 3.58
N PRO A 146 6.18 23.50 2.79
CA PRO A 146 6.52 24.85 3.25
C PRO A 146 5.75 25.26 4.51
N ARG A 147 6.51 25.54 5.58
CA ARG A 147 5.96 25.88 6.90
C ARG A 147 5.04 27.09 6.87
N ASP A 148 5.44 28.15 6.19
CA ASP A 148 4.68 29.41 6.16
C ASP A 148 3.27 29.17 5.60
N SER A 149 3.16 28.48 4.47
CA SER A 149 1.85 28.13 3.87
C SER A 149 0.99 27.26 4.79
N ALA A 150 1.61 26.38 5.57
CA ALA A 150 0.89 25.51 6.50
C ALA A 150 0.41 26.27 7.74
N GLU A 151 1.29 27.07 8.36
CA GLU A 151 0.96 27.82 9.57
C GLU A 151 0.00 28.98 9.29
N ASP A 152 0.10 29.65 8.14
CA ASP A 152 -0.88 30.67 7.71
C ASP A 152 -2.30 30.09 7.62
N TRP A 153 -2.42 28.89 7.04
CA TRP A 153 -3.70 28.19 6.98
C TRP A 153 -4.19 27.79 8.37
N ILE A 154 -3.29 27.22 9.22
CA ILE A 154 -3.63 26.80 10.58
C ILE A 154 -4.10 28.00 11.42
N GLU A 155 -3.42 29.14 11.36
CA GLU A 155 -3.79 30.36 12.07
C GLU A 155 -5.17 30.85 11.61
N SER A 156 -5.38 30.93 10.29
CA SER A 156 -6.66 31.35 9.72
C SER A 156 -7.81 30.45 10.18
N THR A 157 -7.68 29.12 10.03
CA THR A 157 -8.74 28.17 10.41
C THR A 157 -8.95 28.10 11.92
N SER A 158 -7.88 28.23 12.73
CA SER A 158 -8.03 28.24 14.19
C SER A 158 -8.76 29.48 14.71
N SER A 159 -8.75 30.59 13.96
CA SER A 159 -9.50 31.80 14.30
C SER A 159 -11.01 31.69 14.03
N GLN A 160 -11.41 30.78 13.13
CA GLN A 160 -12.79 30.53 12.69
C GLN A 160 -13.00 29.00 12.53
N PRO A 161 -12.93 28.23 13.64
CA PRO A 161 -12.92 26.77 13.59
C PRO A 161 -14.24 26.15 13.11
N GLU A 162 -15.33 26.90 13.11
CA GLU A 162 -16.63 26.47 12.59
C GLU A 162 -16.71 26.51 11.06
N ASP A 163 -15.82 27.25 10.40
CA ASP A 163 -15.90 27.47 8.96
C ASP A 163 -15.35 26.29 8.15
N LYS A 164 -15.84 26.20 6.91
CA LYS A 164 -15.31 25.26 5.92
C LYS A 164 -14.09 25.84 5.20
N SER A 165 -13.07 25.03 5.00
CA SER A 165 -11.87 25.38 4.24
C SER A 165 -11.42 24.25 3.32
N ASP A 166 -11.19 24.59 2.06
CA ASP A 166 -10.63 23.72 1.02
C ASP A 166 -9.34 24.37 0.51
N PHE A 167 -8.17 23.79 0.82
CA PHE A 167 -6.88 24.42 0.53
C PHE A 167 -5.78 23.42 0.18
N ALA A 168 -5.08 23.64 -0.93
CA ALA A 168 -3.91 22.84 -1.30
C ALA A 168 -2.62 23.52 -0.83
N LEU A 169 -1.87 22.86 0.04
CA LEU A 169 -0.54 23.32 0.45
C LEU A 169 0.44 23.21 -0.74
N ALA A 170 1.47 24.06 -0.74
CA ALA A 170 2.60 23.85 -1.62
C ALA A 170 3.27 22.49 -1.31
N PRO A 171 3.80 21.79 -2.33
CA PRO A 171 4.38 20.46 -2.11
C PRO A 171 5.71 20.52 -1.36
N GLY A 172 5.97 19.48 -0.57
CA GLY A 172 7.29 19.15 -0.06
C GLY A 172 8.01 18.13 -0.94
N THR A 173 9.34 18.08 -0.89
CA THR A 173 10.17 17.18 -1.73
C THR A 173 11.27 16.44 -0.97
N SER A 174 11.24 16.45 0.38
CA SER A 174 12.33 15.92 1.21
C SER A 174 12.62 14.43 1.00
N THR A 175 11.63 13.64 0.55
CA THR A 175 11.79 12.19 0.29
C THR A 175 12.31 11.88 -1.11
N GLY A 176 12.55 12.89 -1.95
CA GLY A 176 12.82 12.72 -3.39
C GLY A 176 11.57 12.49 -4.23
N LEU A 177 10.38 12.50 -3.61
CA LEU A 177 9.07 12.53 -4.26
C LEU A 177 8.37 13.84 -3.91
N GLN A 178 7.49 14.30 -4.77
CA GLN A 178 6.61 15.42 -4.46
C GLN A 178 5.47 14.95 -3.57
N VAL A 179 5.30 15.56 -2.40
CA VAL A 179 4.21 15.29 -1.45
C VAL A 179 3.38 16.55 -1.25
N GLN A 180 2.12 16.50 -1.67
CA GLN A 180 1.18 17.62 -1.52
C GLN A 180 0.00 17.21 -0.65
N TYR A 181 -0.39 18.11 0.25
CA TYR A 181 -1.57 17.95 1.10
C TYR A 181 -2.67 18.87 0.58
N ASP A 182 -3.82 18.29 0.28
CA ASP A 182 -5.07 19.00 0.01
C ASP A 182 -5.98 18.88 1.24
N LEU A 183 -6.15 20.00 1.94
CA LEU A 183 -6.81 20.13 3.22
C LEU A 183 -8.31 20.28 2.99
N ARG A 184 -9.09 19.33 3.50
CA ARG A 184 -10.56 19.33 3.48
C ARG A 184 -11.05 19.45 4.92
N TYR A 185 -11.23 20.68 5.36
CA TYR A 185 -11.71 21.01 6.70
C TYR A 185 -13.15 21.53 6.63
N ASP A 186 -13.99 21.05 7.53
CA ASP A 186 -15.38 21.45 7.69
C ASP A 186 -15.72 21.37 9.19
N GLY A 187 -15.80 22.54 9.85
CA GLY A 187 -16.05 22.65 11.28
C GLY A 187 -17.38 22.06 11.75
N GLU A 188 -18.32 21.79 10.83
CA GLU A 188 -19.58 21.11 11.12
C GLU A 188 -19.45 19.57 11.13
N LYS A 189 -18.28 19.01 10.80
CA LYS A 189 -18.04 17.56 10.72
C LYS A 189 -17.21 17.05 11.89
N ASP A 190 -17.51 15.81 12.30
CA ASP A 190 -16.72 15.10 13.30
C ASP A 190 -15.39 14.56 12.76
N VAL A 191 -15.24 14.48 11.42
CA VAL A 191 -14.06 13.93 10.76
C VAL A 191 -13.58 14.88 9.68
N GLN A 192 -12.31 15.27 9.79
CA GLN A 192 -11.60 16.10 8.84
C GLN A 192 -10.69 15.25 7.97
N VAL A 193 -10.46 15.65 6.71
CA VAL A 193 -9.73 14.83 5.74
C VAL A 193 -8.58 15.61 5.12
N ILE A 194 -7.40 14.99 5.07
CA ILE A 194 -6.29 15.44 4.22
C ILE A 194 -6.16 14.45 3.09
N VAL A 195 -6.31 14.92 1.85
CA VAL A 195 -5.98 14.12 0.67
C VAL A 195 -4.50 14.33 0.39
N VAL A 196 -3.73 13.23 0.47
CA VAL A 196 -2.29 13.28 0.23
C VAL A 196 -2.00 12.78 -1.17
N HIS A 197 -1.30 13.61 -1.93
CA HIS A 197 -0.85 13.34 -3.28
C HIS A 197 0.66 13.09 -3.25
N VAL A 198 1.09 11.95 -3.77
CA VAL A 198 2.51 11.60 -3.92
C VAL A 198 2.80 11.36 -5.40
N SER A 199 3.70 12.14 -5.97
CA SER A 199 4.07 12.05 -7.39
C SER A 199 5.59 12.11 -7.58
N PRO A 200 6.10 11.71 -8.76
CA PRO A 200 7.47 12.03 -9.14
C PRO A 200 7.76 13.53 -9.01
N ALA A 201 8.95 13.88 -8.53
CA ALA A 201 9.41 15.27 -8.37
C ALA A 201 9.89 15.91 -9.69
#